data_AF-F8IH43-F1
#
_entry.id   AF-F8IH43-F1
#
_cell.length_a   1.000
_cell.length_b   1.000
_cell.length_c   1.000
_cell.angle_alpha   90.00
_cell.angle_beta   90.00
_cell.angle_gamma   90.00
#
_symmetry.space_group_name_H-M   'P 1'
#
loop_
_entity.id
_entity.type
_entity.pdbx_description
1 polymer ?
#
loop_
_entity_poly.entity_id
_entity_poly.type
_entity_poly.pdbx_seq_one_letter_code
_entity_poly.pdbx_strand_id
1 'polypeptide(L)'
;MLTMSMNIMKWEKMSSPYSEDAWMEFAQKGDFRQAIWMYVLKHVGTSFAELQRHFRTYIPVDGEYGLTIAPNNFLWCGMSKAFAVYLLDLIQRRQLFIFVPDRSQRGWVVLNYVVDGGVLTIPYSNHFGAYKRPHWSPCVLNVLPDDSARLRALNSKVEMCRFTG
;
A
#
# COMPACT_ATOMS: atom_id res chain seq x y z
N MET A 1 -13.45 -23.89 27.45
CA MET A 1 -12.96 -22.61 28.01
C MET A 1 -12.64 -21.73 26.80
N LEU A 2 -13.60 -20.89 26.41
CA LEU A 2 -13.58 -20.07 25.20
C LEU A 2 -13.08 -18.68 25.59
N THR A 3 -11.94 -18.25 25.04
CA THR A 3 -11.44 -16.89 25.23
C THR A 3 -10.92 -16.32 23.91
N MET A 4 -11.37 -15.10 23.64
CA MET A 4 -10.89 -14.12 22.66
C MET A 4 -11.50 -14.12 21.24
N SER A 5 -12.84 -14.04 21.19
CA SER A 5 -13.55 -13.25 20.17
C SER A 5 -13.62 -11.78 20.60
N MET A 6 -12.52 -11.03 20.53
CA MET A 6 -12.49 -9.63 21.00
C MET A 6 -11.70 -8.65 20.14
N ASN A 7 -11.71 -8.80 18.80
CA ASN A 7 -11.24 -7.71 17.93
C ASN A 7 -11.87 -7.61 16.52
N ILE A 8 -12.98 -8.33 16.27
CA ILE A 8 -13.73 -8.22 15.00
C ILE A 8 -14.92 -7.26 15.14
N MET A 9 -15.33 -6.88 16.36
CA MET A 9 -16.54 -6.09 16.62
C MET A 9 -16.35 -4.56 16.74
N LYS A 10 -15.14 -4.02 16.54
CA LYS A 10 -14.90 -2.56 16.66
C LYS A 10 -14.74 -1.83 15.31
N TRP A 11 -15.16 -2.46 14.21
CA TRP A 11 -14.99 -1.94 12.85
C TRP A 11 -16.27 -1.34 12.25
N GLU A 12 -17.45 -1.60 12.82
CA GLU A 12 -18.73 -1.18 12.22
C GLU A 12 -19.08 0.32 12.39
N LYS A 13 -18.31 1.13 13.15
CA LYS A 13 -18.71 2.52 13.46
C LYS A 13 -17.57 3.54 13.53
N MET A 14 -16.61 3.48 12.62
CA MET A 14 -16.02 4.73 12.12
C MET A 14 -16.64 5.01 10.75
N SER A 15 -17.93 5.38 10.77
CA SER A 15 -18.54 6.02 9.61
C SER A 15 -17.81 7.34 9.40
N SER A 16 -16.84 7.31 8.48
CA SER A 16 -16.22 8.52 7.97
C SER A 16 -17.34 9.51 7.60
N PRO A 17 -17.30 10.78 8.07
CA PRO A 17 -18.36 11.75 7.76
C PRO A 17 -18.38 12.18 6.29
N TYR A 18 -17.44 11.66 5.49
CA TYR A 18 -17.25 12.00 4.09
C TYR A 18 -18.05 11.08 3.19
N SER A 19 -18.57 11.62 2.08
CA SER A 19 -19.23 10.85 1.02
C SER A 19 -18.30 9.78 0.45
N GLU A 20 -18.86 8.72 -0.16
CA GLU A 20 -18.07 7.61 -0.71
C GLU A 20 -17.05 8.08 -1.76
N ASP A 21 -17.37 9.16 -2.46
CA ASP A 21 -16.54 9.73 -3.53
C ASP A 21 -15.76 10.99 -3.10
N ALA A 22 -15.71 11.32 -1.80
CA ALA A 22 -15.02 12.52 -1.32
C ALA A 22 -13.55 12.59 -1.74
N TRP A 23 -12.89 11.44 -1.89
CA TRP A 23 -11.52 11.37 -2.41
C TRP A 23 -11.40 11.88 -3.85
N MET A 24 -12.44 11.71 -4.68
CA MET A 24 -12.46 12.17 -6.07
C MET A 24 -12.43 13.69 -6.16
N GLU A 25 -13.12 14.38 -5.24
CA GLU A 25 -13.09 15.85 -5.20
C GLU A 25 -11.67 16.38 -4.95
N PHE A 26 -10.93 15.75 -4.04
CA PHE A 26 -9.52 16.10 -3.81
C PHE A 26 -8.65 15.78 -5.03
N ALA A 27 -8.88 14.62 -5.66
CA ALA A 27 -8.13 14.22 -6.86
C ALA A 27 -8.37 15.20 -8.03
N GLN A 28 -9.61 15.63 -8.26
CA GLN A 28 -9.98 16.62 -9.28
C GLN A 28 -9.35 18.00 -9.02
N LYS A 29 -9.21 18.37 -7.74
CA LYS A 29 -8.52 19.61 -7.32
C LYS A 29 -7.00 19.49 -7.34
N GLY A 30 -6.44 18.31 -7.62
CA GLY A 30 -5.00 18.05 -7.63
C GLY A 30 -4.39 17.83 -6.24
N ASP A 31 -5.19 17.70 -5.19
CA ASP A 31 -4.72 17.37 -3.84
C ASP A 31 -4.59 15.85 -3.65
N PHE A 32 -3.60 15.29 -4.33
CA PHE A 32 -3.41 13.84 -4.40
C PHE A 32 -3.03 13.20 -3.06
N ARG A 33 -2.39 13.93 -2.15
CA ARG A 33 -2.08 13.38 -0.81
C ARG A 33 -3.36 13.11 -0.04
N GLN A 34 -4.24 14.10 0.03
CA GLN A 34 -5.51 13.98 0.73
C GLN A 34 -6.41 12.96 0.04
N ALA A 35 -6.46 12.97 -1.30
CA ALA A 35 -7.22 11.99 -2.06
C ALA A 35 -6.77 10.54 -1.77
N ILE A 36 -5.47 10.25 -1.82
CA ILE A 36 -4.94 8.91 -1.54
C ILE A 36 -5.26 8.49 -0.11
N TRP A 37 -5.04 9.38 0.86
CA TRP A 37 -5.33 9.07 2.27
C TRP A 37 -6.82 8.79 2.49
N MET A 38 -7.71 9.60 1.92
CA MET A 38 -9.16 9.41 1.99
C MET A 38 -9.61 8.10 1.34
N TYR A 39 -9.00 7.75 0.19
CA TYR A 39 -9.28 6.49 -0.49
C TYR A 39 -8.93 5.30 0.41
N VAL A 40 -7.70 5.26 0.95
CA VAL A 40 -7.24 4.14 1.81
C VAL A 40 -7.97 4.12 3.17
N LEU A 41 -8.40 5.27 3.69
CA LEU A 41 -9.23 5.34 4.91
C LEU A 41 -10.54 4.58 4.73
N LYS A 42 -11.17 4.70 3.57
CA LYS A 42 -12.45 4.05 3.24
C LYS A 42 -12.24 2.61 2.75
N HIS A 43 -11.16 2.36 2.01
CA HIS A 43 -10.80 1.07 1.44
C HIS A 43 -9.58 0.49 2.18
N VAL A 44 -9.83 -0.07 3.36
CA VAL A 44 -8.78 -0.71 4.16
C VAL A 44 -8.24 -1.94 3.41
N GLY A 45 -6.92 -2.11 3.39
CA GLY A 45 -6.29 -3.22 2.68
C GLY A 45 -6.11 -2.97 1.18
N THR A 46 -6.11 -1.70 0.77
CA THR A 46 -5.92 -1.32 -0.63
C THR A 46 -4.53 -1.68 -1.16
N SER A 47 -4.48 -2.28 -2.35
CA SER A 47 -3.24 -2.63 -3.03
C SER A 47 -2.64 -1.42 -3.77
N PHE A 48 -1.34 -1.46 -4.09
CA PHE A 48 -0.75 -0.42 -4.94
C PHE A 48 -1.32 -0.44 -6.36
N ALA A 49 -1.68 -1.62 -6.87
CA ALA A 49 -2.30 -1.78 -8.19
C ALA A 49 -3.69 -1.14 -8.24
N GLU A 50 -4.51 -1.36 -7.20
CA GLU A 50 -5.81 -0.74 -7.03
C GLU A 50 -5.70 0.79 -7.04
N LEU A 51 -4.79 1.35 -6.23
CA LEU A 51 -4.57 2.79 -6.21
C LEU A 51 -4.15 3.35 -7.57
N GLN A 52 -3.20 2.72 -8.27
CA GLN A 52 -2.83 3.17 -9.61
C GLN A 52 -4.03 3.15 -10.56
N ARG A 53 -4.83 2.08 -10.54
CA ARG A 53 -6.03 1.96 -11.37
C ARG A 53 -7.01 3.11 -11.12
N HIS A 54 -7.30 3.43 -9.86
CA HIS A 54 -8.25 4.49 -9.51
C HIS A 54 -7.71 5.91 -9.72
N PHE A 55 -6.40 6.12 -9.60
CA PHE A 55 -5.79 7.45 -9.76
C PHE A 55 -5.37 7.78 -11.20
N ARG A 56 -5.33 6.81 -12.11
CA ARG A 56 -4.88 6.96 -13.50
C ARG A 56 -5.63 8.05 -14.28
N THR A 57 -6.90 8.30 -13.96
CA THR A 57 -7.72 9.32 -14.63
C THR A 57 -7.42 10.75 -14.14
N TYR A 58 -6.72 10.90 -13.02
CA TYR A 58 -6.48 12.20 -12.38
C TYR A 58 -5.01 12.63 -12.43
N ILE A 59 -4.08 11.68 -12.43
CA ILE A 59 -2.64 11.93 -12.48
C ILE A 59 -1.94 10.81 -13.28
N PRO A 60 -0.85 11.10 -14.02
CA PRO A 60 0.02 10.04 -14.53
C PRO A 60 0.51 9.15 -13.39
N VAL A 61 0.11 7.88 -13.40
CA VAL A 61 0.46 6.90 -12.35
C VAL A 61 1.54 5.93 -12.77
N ASP A 62 1.76 5.72 -14.08
CA ASP A 62 2.73 4.74 -14.59
C ASP A 62 4.11 5.37 -14.82
N GLY A 63 5.18 4.60 -14.64
CA GLY A 63 6.55 5.05 -14.87
C GLY A 63 7.61 4.08 -14.36
N GLU A 64 8.83 4.57 -14.19
CA GLU A 64 10.01 3.75 -13.83
C GLU A 64 10.35 3.80 -12.34
N TYR A 65 9.46 4.28 -11.47
CA TYR A 65 9.72 4.41 -10.04
C TYR A 65 9.00 3.33 -9.25
N GLY A 66 9.51 3.04 -8.07
CA GLY A 66 8.97 2.05 -7.15
C GLY A 66 9.29 2.38 -5.71
N LEU A 67 8.69 1.62 -4.80
CA LEU A 67 8.98 1.65 -3.38
C LEU A 67 9.69 0.35 -2.98
N THR A 68 10.72 0.48 -2.16
CA THR A 68 11.53 -0.62 -1.67
C THR A 68 11.70 -0.54 -0.16
N ILE A 69 11.98 -1.66 0.49
CA ILE A 69 12.26 -1.76 1.93
C ILE A 69 13.68 -2.20 2.25
N ALA A 70 14.39 -2.71 1.24
CA ALA A 70 15.78 -3.15 1.29
C ALA A 70 16.30 -3.31 -0.14
N PRO A 71 17.62 -3.36 -0.38
CA PRO A 71 18.16 -3.60 -1.71
C PRO A 71 17.52 -4.81 -2.40
N ASN A 72 17.00 -4.60 -3.62
CA ASN A 72 16.28 -5.59 -4.44
C ASN A 72 15.01 -6.19 -3.80
N ASN A 73 14.39 -5.52 -2.82
CA ASN A 73 13.17 -5.98 -2.16
C ASN A 73 12.05 -4.93 -2.32
N PHE A 74 11.33 -5.05 -3.41
CA PHE A 74 10.33 -4.08 -3.85
C PHE A 74 8.98 -4.35 -3.19
N LEU A 75 8.33 -3.29 -2.73
CA LEU A 75 6.92 -3.33 -2.34
C LEU A 75 6.04 -3.21 -3.60
N TRP A 76 6.40 -2.30 -4.49
CA TRP A 76 5.73 -2.07 -5.77
C TRP A 76 6.62 -1.30 -6.74
N CYS A 77 6.43 -1.51 -8.05
CA CYS A 77 7.17 -0.88 -9.14
C CYS A 77 6.21 -0.43 -10.25
N GLY A 78 6.72 0.33 -11.22
CA GLY A 78 5.91 0.76 -12.37
C GLY A 78 5.15 2.06 -12.13
N MET A 79 5.58 2.87 -11.17
CA MET A 79 4.92 4.13 -10.82
C MET A 79 5.60 5.33 -11.47
N SER A 80 4.82 6.39 -11.73
CA SER A 80 5.39 7.69 -12.03
C SER A 80 6.13 8.24 -10.81
N LYS A 81 7.14 9.10 -11.04
CA LYS A 81 7.89 9.72 -9.94
C LYS A 81 6.97 10.49 -8.99
N ALA A 82 6.04 11.26 -9.53
CA ALA A 82 5.13 12.09 -8.74
C ALA A 82 4.24 11.24 -7.84
N PHE A 83 3.66 10.16 -8.39
CA PHE A 83 2.79 9.28 -7.63
C PHE A 83 3.54 8.54 -6.52
N ALA A 84 4.74 8.02 -6.82
CA ALA A 84 5.61 7.38 -5.83
C ALA A 84 6.01 8.35 -4.68
N VAL A 85 6.25 9.63 -4.99
CA VAL A 85 6.56 10.66 -3.99
C VAL A 85 5.38 10.90 -3.04
N TYR A 86 4.14 10.96 -3.54
CA TYR A 86 2.97 11.13 -2.67
C TYR A 86 2.80 9.96 -1.71
N LEU A 87 2.94 8.73 -2.20
CA LEU A 87 2.85 7.53 -1.37
C LEU A 87 3.97 7.50 -0.32
N LEU A 88 5.22 7.77 -0.72
CA LEU A 88 6.35 7.81 0.20
C LEU A 88 6.16 8.85 1.30
N ASP A 89 5.72 10.06 0.95
CA ASP A 89 5.49 11.16 1.91
C ASP A 89 4.41 10.77 2.93
N LEU A 90 3.29 10.18 2.49
CA LEU A 90 2.24 9.68 3.39
C LEU A 90 2.73 8.55 4.32
N ILE A 91 3.57 7.65 3.82
CA ILE A 91 4.16 6.55 4.61
C ILE A 91 5.15 7.11 5.64
N GLN A 92 6.03 8.02 5.22
CA GLN A 92 7.03 8.64 6.11
C GLN A 92 6.38 9.49 7.20
N ARG A 93 5.27 10.15 6.90
CA ARG A 93 4.43 10.90 7.86
C ARG A 93 3.56 10.02 8.75
N ARG A 94 3.58 8.68 8.56
CA ARG A 94 2.74 7.72 9.28
C ARG A 94 1.23 8.01 9.13
N GLN A 95 0.84 8.53 7.97
CA GLN A 95 -0.55 8.68 7.57
C GLN A 95 -1.03 7.44 6.79
N LEU A 96 -0.10 6.78 6.12
CA LEU A 96 -0.28 5.44 5.57
C LEU A 96 0.71 4.47 6.21
N PHE A 97 0.27 3.23 6.34
CA PHE A 97 1.04 2.12 6.88
C PHE A 97 1.03 0.98 5.88
N ILE A 98 2.20 0.45 5.59
CA ILE A 98 2.34 -0.79 4.84
C ILE A 98 2.02 -1.96 5.77
N PHE A 99 0.98 -2.69 5.41
CA PHE A 99 0.66 -3.97 5.99
C PHE A 99 1.20 -5.07 5.10
N VAL A 100 2.08 -5.91 5.66
CA VAL A 100 2.57 -7.08 4.96
C VAL A 100 2.00 -8.33 5.63
N PRO A 101 1.23 -9.14 4.89
CA PRO A 101 0.62 -10.35 5.44
C PRO A 101 1.69 -11.32 5.92
N ASP A 102 1.33 -12.11 6.93
CA ASP A 102 2.09 -13.29 7.30
C ASP A 102 2.08 -14.36 6.18
N ARG A 103 2.81 -15.47 6.39
CA ARG A 103 2.90 -16.53 5.37
C ARG A 103 1.53 -17.15 5.04
N SER A 104 0.61 -17.24 6.00
CA SER A 104 -0.72 -17.79 5.81
C SER A 104 -1.65 -16.87 5.02
N GLN A 105 -1.49 -15.55 5.14
CA GLN A 105 -2.34 -14.54 4.49
C GLN A 105 -1.78 -14.07 3.14
N ARG A 106 -0.57 -14.47 2.79
CA ARG A 106 0.11 -14.01 1.57
C ARG A 106 -0.66 -14.36 0.29
N GLY A 107 -1.28 -15.53 0.23
CA GLY A 107 -2.07 -15.95 -0.92
C GLY A 107 -3.25 -14.99 -1.18
N TRP A 108 -3.89 -14.50 -0.12
CA TRP A 108 -5.00 -13.55 -0.23
C TRP A 108 -4.53 -12.19 -0.77
N VAL A 109 -3.42 -11.64 -0.27
CA VAL A 109 -2.91 -10.37 -0.78
C VAL A 109 -2.51 -10.47 -2.25
N VAL A 110 -1.83 -11.55 -2.65
CA VAL A 110 -1.49 -11.77 -4.06
C VAL A 110 -2.75 -11.84 -4.93
N LEU A 111 -3.81 -12.48 -4.44
CA LEU A 111 -5.08 -12.56 -5.16
C LEU A 111 -5.71 -11.17 -5.35
N ASN A 112 -5.64 -10.27 -4.36
CA ASN A 112 -6.11 -8.89 -4.52
C ASN A 112 -5.41 -8.20 -5.70
N TYR A 113 -4.08 -8.29 -5.76
CA TYR A 113 -3.29 -7.76 -6.87
C TYR A 113 -3.70 -8.33 -8.24
N VAL A 114 -4.01 -9.64 -8.31
CA VAL A 114 -4.51 -10.27 -9.53
C VAL A 114 -5.88 -9.70 -9.92
N VAL A 115 -6.81 -9.55 -8.97
CA VAL A 115 -8.14 -8.97 -9.19
C VAL A 115 -8.05 -7.51 -9.62
N ASP A 116 -7.10 -6.77 -9.03
CA ASP A 116 -6.83 -5.37 -9.36
C ASP A 116 -6.12 -5.19 -10.71
N GLY A 117 -5.72 -6.29 -11.36
CA GLY A 117 -5.09 -6.30 -12.66
C GLY A 117 -3.62 -5.86 -12.65
N GLY A 118 -2.93 -5.95 -11.50
CA GLY A 118 -1.53 -5.61 -11.37
C GLY A 118 -0.74 -6.67 -10.60
N VAL A 119 0.18 -7.36 -11.26
CA VAL A 119 1.09 -8.32 -10.63
C VAL A 119 2.51 -8.04 -11.11
N LEU A 120 3.48 -8.04 -10.21
CA LEU A 120 4.88 -7.96 -10.61
C LEU A 120 5.37 -9.33 -11.09
N THR A 121 6.11 -9.34 -12.19
CA THR A 121 6.67 -10.57 -12.80
C THR A 121 7.92 -11.09 -12.08
N ILE A 122 8.34 -10.44 -10.99
CA ILE A 122 9.50 -10.82 -10.20
C ILE A 122 9.11 -11.78 -9.04
N PRO A 123 10.02 -12.64 -8.56
CA PRO A 123 9.72 -13.63 -7.51
C PRO A 123 9.26 -13.01 -6.19
N TYR A 124 8.47 -13.74 -5.42
CA TYR A 124 8.06 -13.31 -4.08
C TYR A 124 9.19 -13.34 -3.06
N SER A 125 9.26 -12.32 -2.21
CA SER A 125 10.18 -12.27 -1.08
C SER A 125 9.73 -13.22 0.03
N ASN A 126 10.68 -13.88 0.68
CA ASN A 126 10.42 -14.72 1.87
C ASN A 126 10.67 -13.96 3.18
N HIS A 127 11.33 -12.80 3.13
CA HIS A 127 11.62 -11.92 4.26
C HIS A 127 11.85 -10.45 3.80
N PHE A 128 11.90 -9.52 4.75
CA PHE A 128 12.06 -8.07 4.52
C PHE A 128 13.51 -7.60 4.58
N GLY A 129 14.39 -8.36 3.90
CA GLY A 129 15.83 -8.08 3.86
C GLY A 129 16.31 -7.85 2.43
N ALA A 130 17.61 -7.57 2.30
CA ALA A 130 18.25 -7.44 1.01
C ALA A 130 18.25 -8.78 0.24
N TYR A 131 18.13 -8.70 -1.08
CA TYR A 131 18.23 -9.84 -1.99
C TYR A 131 19.33 -9.64 -3.04
N LYS A 132 19.84 -10.76 -3.59
CA LYS A 132 20.79 -10.73 -4.73
C LYS A 132 20.12 -10.36 -6.06
N ARG A 133 18.82 -10.65 -6.19
CA ARG A 133 18.00 -10.39 -7.38
C ARG A 133 16.70 -9.69 -6.96
N PRO A 134 16.01 -8.96 -7.84
CA PRO A 134 14.72 -8.35 -7.54
C PRO A 134 13.71 -9.36 -7.00
N HIS A 135 13.09 -9.02 -5.87
CA HIS A 135 11.96 -9.74 -5.29
C HIS A 135 10.84 -8.77 -4.96
N TRP A 136 9.60 -9.24 -5.05
CA TRP A 136 8.41 -8.52 -4.68
C TRP A 136 7.91 -8.96 -3.30
N SER A 137 7.61 -8.01 -2.44
CA SER A 137 6.90 -8.18 -1.18
C SER A 137 5.46 -7.69 -1.33
N PRO A 138 4.49 -8.58 -1.66
CA PRO A 138 3.09 -8.20 -1.74
C PRO A 138 2.61 -7.64 -0.41
N CYS A 139 2.03 -6.45 -0.46
CA CYS A 139 1.57 -5.73 0.72
C CYS A 139 0.40 -4.82 0.35
N VAL A 140 -0.29 -4.33 1.37
CA VAL A 140 -1.44 -3.43 1.23
C VAL A 140 -1.25 -2.20 2.10
N LEU A 141 -2.00 -1.15 1.83
CA LEU A 141 -1.96 0.10 2.55
C LEU A 141 -3.16 0.22 3.49
N ASN A 142 -2.89 0.74 4.68
CA ASN A 142 -3.87 1.06 5.70
C ASN A 142 -3.59 2.45 6.28
N VAL A 143 -4.60 3.11 6.85
CA VAL A 143 -4.42 4.37 7.59
C VAL A 143 -4.14 4.18 9.08
N LEU A 144 -4.38 2.98 9.60
CA LEU A 144 -4.10 2.63 10.98
C LEU A 144 -2.87 1.70 11.04
N PRO A 145 -1.99 1.87 12.03
CA PRO A 145 -0.88 0.97 12.23
C PRO A 145 -1.41 -0.40 12.65
N ASP A 146 -0.71 -1.45 12.22
CA ASP A 146 -0.86 -2.76 12.86
C ASP A 146 -0.16 -2.75 14.23
N ASP A 147 -0.67 -3.56 15.16
CA ASP A 147 -0.15 -3.69 16.51
C ASP A 147 1.27 -4.30 16.51
N SER A 148 1.67 -4.96 15.42
CA SER A 148 2.98 -5.58 15.29
C SER A 148 4.12 -4.55 15.23
N ALA A 149 5.00 -4.60 16.23
CA ALA A 149 6.21 -3.77 16.29
C ALA A 149 7.09 -3.91 15.03
N ARG A 150 7.07 -5.09 14.40
CA ARG A 150 7.76 -5.40 13.16
C ARG A 150 7.29 -4.51 11.99
N LEU A 151 5.98 -4.31 11.81
CA LEU A 151 5.47 -3.51 10.71
C LEU A 151 5.69 -2.01 10.94
N ARG A 152 5.69 -1.55 12.20
CA ARG A 152 6.11 -0.18 12.53
C ARG A 152 7.56 0.09 12.11
N ALA A 153 8.47 -0.84 12.35
CA ALA A 153 9.86 -0.73 11.92
C ALA A 153 10.07 -0.87 10.40
N LEU A 154 9.10 -1.44 9.68
CA LEU A 154 9.16 -1.58 8.22
C LEU A 154 8.89 -0.24 7.52
N ASN A 155 7.89 0.51 8.00
CA ASN A 155 7.53 1.82 7.43
C ASN A 155 8.68 2.83 7.43
N SER A 156 9.57 2.79 8.42
CA SER A 156 10.74 3.68 8.48
C SER A 156 11.86 3.32 7.51
N LYS A 157 11.80 2.16 6.84
CA LYS A 157 12.80 1.68 5.88
C LYS A 157 12.36 1.85 4.42
N VAL A 158 11.18 2.41 4.21
CA VAL A 158 10.61 2.55 2.88
C VAL A 158 11.33 3.66 2.17
N GLU A 159 11.85 3.33 0.99
CA GLU A 159 12.60 4.23 0.14
C GLU A 159 12.02 4.19 -1.27
N MET A 160 12.12 5.33 -1.97
CA MET A 160 11.83 5.37 -3.39
C MET A 160 13.06 4.94 -4.17
N CYS A 161 12.86 4.17 -5.23
CA CYS A 161 13.91 3.75 -6.15
C CYS A 161 13.45 3.91 -7.59
N ARG A 162 14.42 3.95 -8.51
CA ARG A 162 14.16 3.76 -9.94
C ARG A 162 14.24 2.26 -10.23
N PHE A 163 13.20 1.71 -10.82
CA PHE A 163 13.13 0.33 -11.25
C PHE A 163 13.47 0.25 -12.73
N THR A 164 14.68 -0.18 -13.02
CA THR A 164 15.10 -0.58 -14.37
C THR A 164 14.79 -2.08 -14.50
N GLY A 165 13.53 -2.38 -14.80
CA GLY A 165 13.02 -3.74 -15.01
C GLY A 165 13.35 -4.28 -16.38
#